data_AF-A0A832IB20-F1
#
_entry.id   AF-A0A832IB20-F1
#
_cell.length_a   1.000
_cell.length_b   1.000
_cell.length_c   1.000
_cell.angle_alpha   90.00
_cell.angle_beta   90.00
_cell.angle_gamma   90.00
#
_symmetry.space_group_name_H-M   'P 1'
#
loop_
_entity.id
_entity.type
_entity.pdbx_description
1 polymer ?
#
loop_
_entity_poly.entity_id
_entity_poly.type
_entity_poly.pdbx_seq_one_letter_code
_entity_poly.pdbx_strand_id
1 'polypeptide(L)'
;VPYGPGSYIPHSIYCNVGRCLTGEAVFREAEILCDIAGGVVATFPHERDFVNPETGPQLLRYTKRNPDMPVEDQAQFWRFLGDRLCSAKGGISNVGSYHGGGSPIMEQIAITTQYDIESRKKLVRYIAGMSGGDREALAKTLTQPEKY
;
A
#
# COMPACT_ATOMS: atom_id res chain seq x y z
N VAL A 1 -21.04 -16.37 -5.62
CA VAL A 1 -21.40 -17.47 -4.69
C VAL A 1 -22.21 -16.85 -3.57
N PRO A 2 -23.40 -17.36 -3.21
CA PRO A 2 -24.11 -16.88 -2.04
C PRO A 2 -23.19 -17.11 -0.83
N TYR A 3 -22.83 -16.03 -0.16
CA TYR A 3 -22.01 -16.07 1.03
C TYR A 3 -22.80 -16.81 2.15
N GLY A 4 -22.13 -17.73 2.87
CA GLY A 4 -22.77 -18.65 3.83
C GLY A 4 -23.44 -17.96 5.04
N PRO A 5 -24.15 -18.72 5.91
CA PRO A 5 -25.17 -18.15 6.76
C PRO A 5 -24.56 -17.42 7.97
N GLY A 6 -24.50 -16.09 7.90
CA GLY A 6 -24.30 -15.22 9.06
C GLY A 6 -22.97 -14.46 9.13
N SER A 7 -21.99 -14.74 8.25
CA SER A 7 -20.75 -13.97 8.21
C SER A 7 -20.91 -12.73 7.33
N TYR A 8 -20.59 -11.56 7.88
CA TYR A 8 -20.46 -10.34 7.08
C TYR A 8 -19.23 -10.43 6.20
N ILE A 9 -19.42 -10.30 4.89
CA ILE A 9 -18.33 -10.38 3.92
C ILE A 9 -18.15 -9.01 3.26
N PRO A 10 -16.92 -8.47 3.27
CA PRO A 10 -16.66 -7.18 2.66
C PRO A 10 -16.84 -7.26 1.14
N HIS A 11 -17.20 -6.13 0.55
CA HIS A 11 -17.48 -6.06 -0.87
C HIS A 11 -16.20 -6.30 -1.69
N SER A 12 -16.16 -7.45 -2.37
CA SER A 12 -14.97 -7.97 -3.07
C SER A 12 -14.28 -6.95 -4.00
N ILE A 13 -15.02 -6.21 -4.82
CA ILE A 13 -14.42 -5.20 -5.72
C ILE A 13 -13.60 -4.16 -4.94
N TYR A 14 -14.14 -3.60 -3.85
CA TYR A 14 -13.44 -2.56 -3.10
C TYR A 14 -12.22 -3.13 -2.37
N CYS A 15 -12.28 -4.36 -1.87
CA CYS A 15 -11.12 -5.04 -1.31
C CYS A 15 -10.00 -5.22 -2.33
N ASN A 16 -10.32 -5.68 -3.53
CA ASN A 16 -9.34 -5.88 -4.60
C ASN A 16 -8.78 -4.55 -5.11
N VAL A 17 -9.59 -3.50 -5.21
CA VAL A 17 -9.12 -2.15 -5.58
C VAL A 17 -8.08 -1.65 -4.56
N GLY A 18 -8.41 -1.70 -3.26
CA GLY A 18 -7.48 -1.25 -2.22
C GLY A 18 -6.18 -2.03 -2.22
N ARG A 19 -6.27 -3.36 -2.39
CA ARG A 19 -5.08 -4.22 -2.47
C ARG A 19 -4.23 -3.93 -3.70
N CYS A 20 -4.85 -3.79 -4.88
CA CYS A 20 -4.16 -3.49 -6.13
C CYS A 20 -3.36 -2.19 -6.00
N LEU A 21 -3.98 -1.15 -5.44
CA LEU A 21 -3.32 0.14 -5.19
C LEU A 21 -2.11 0.01 -4.27
N THR A 22 -2.21 -0.73 -3.15
CA THR A 22 -1.06 -0.96 -2.27
C THR A 22 0.08 -1.67 -2.99
N GLY A 23 -0.23 -2.74 -3.75
CA GLY A 23 0.80 -3.51 -4.45
C GLY A 23 1.48 -2.70 -5.56
N GLU A 24 0.75 -1.85 -6.29
CA GLU A 24 1.31 -0.96 -7.32
C GLU A 24 2.13 0.19 -6.71
N ALA A 25 1.75 0.70 -5.53
CA ALA A 25 2.38 1.88 -4.93
C ALA A 25 3.58 1.56 -4.03
N VAL A 26 3.69 0.36 -3.44
CA VAL A 26 4.67 0.08 -2.37
C VAL A 26 6.12 0.41 -2.75
N PHE A 27 6.55 0.11 -3.97
CA PHE A 27 7.91 0.42 -4.39
C PHE A 27 8.12 1.91 -4.67
N ARG A 28 7.08 2.63 -5.12
CA ARG A 28 7.13 4.08 -5.26
C ARG A 28 7.19 4.76 -3.89
N GLU A 29 6.48 4.25 -2.89
CA GLU A 29 6.58 4.72 -1.50
C GLU A 29 8.01 4.52 -0.95
N ALA A 30 8.60 3.35 -1.18
CA ALA A 30 9.97 3.05 -0.78
C ALA A 30 10.99 3.93 -1.51
N GLU A 31 10.78 4.22 -2.80
CA GLU A 31 11.62 5.11 -3.59
C GLU A 31 11.60 6.55 -3.05
N ILE A 32 10.42 7.10 -2.75
CA ILE A 32 10.28 8.44 -2.15
C ILE A 32 11.04 8.51 -0.84
N LEU A 33 10.93 7.49 0.01
CA LEU A 33 11.64 7.46 1.28
C LEU A 33 13.17 7.35 1.08
N CYS A 34 13.61 6.57 0.10
CA CYS A 34 15.03 6.44 -0.27
C CYS A 34 15.62 7.78 -0.74
N ASP A 35 14.90 8.50 -1.59
CA ASP A 35 15.30 9.81 -2.10
C ASP A 35 15.48 10.84 -0.97
N ILE A 36 14.50 10.92 -0.07
CA ILE A 36 14.55 11.82 1.09
C ILE A 36 15.68 11.45 2.06
N ALA A 37 15.88 10.15 2.30
CA ALA A 37 16.87 9.67 3.25
C ALA A 37 18.30 9.82 2.73
N GLY A 38 18.51 9.70 1.42
CA GLY A 38 19.82 9.55 0.82
C GLY A 38 20.54 8.27 1.30
N GLY A 39 21.85 8.20 1.07
CA GLY A 39 22.64 7.00 1.37
C GLY A 39 22.82 6.67 2.86
N VAL A 40 22.44 7.58 3.77
CA VAL A 40 22.73 7.44 5.21
C VAL A 40 22.12 6.18 5.81
N VAL A 41 20.94 5.75 5.33
CA VAL A 41 20.23 4.57 5.85
C VAL A 41 20.92 3.24 5.53
N ALA A 42 21.76 3.21 4.49
CA ALA A 42 22.56 2.05 4.13
C ALA A 42 23.96 2.06 4.79
N THR A 43 24.42 3.23 5.25
CA THR A 43 25.77 3.42 5.80
C THR A 43 25.77 3.87 7.26
N PHE A 44 24.62 3.87 7.94
CA PHE A 44 24.52 4.35 9.31
C PHE A 44 25.27 3.40 10.25
N PRO A 45 26.11 3.91 11.18
CA PRO A 45 26.85 3.05 12.09
C PRO A 45 25.93 2.24 13.01
N HIS A 46 26.42 1.08 13.46
CA HIS A 46 25.65 0.23 14.35
C HIS A 46 25.60 0.81 15.76
N GLU A 47 24.60 0.41 16.55
CA GLU A 47 24.45 0.85 17.94
C GLU A 47 25.73 0.65 18.76
N ARG A 48 26.45 -0.45 18.53
CA ARG A 48 27.72 -0.76 19.21
C ARG A 48 28.77 0.34 19.05
N ASP A 49 28.76 1.05 17.93
CA ASP A 49 29.73 2.11 17.63
C ASP A 49 29.36 3.41 18.37
N PHE A 50 28.06 3.62 18.64
CA PHE A 50 27.55 4.76 19.41
C PHE A 50 27.76 4.60 20.92
N VAL A 51 27.70 3.37 21.44
CA VAL A 51 27.99 3.10 22.85
C VAL A 51 29.49 2.93 23.15
N ASN A 52 30.33 2.90 22.11
CA ASN A 52 31.77 2.84 22.28
C ASN A 52 32.29 4.18 22.83
N PRO A 53 33.06 4.20 23.93
CA PRO A 53 33.53 5.43 24.56
C PRO A 53 34.48 6.26 23.68
N GLU A 54 35.18 5.63 22.73
CA GLU A 54 36.11 6.29 21.82
C GLU A 54 35.38 6.96 20.65
N THR A 55 34.44 6.26 20.01
CA THR A 55 33.76 6.73 18.78
C THR A 55 32.42 7.41 19.03
N GLY A 56 31.70 7.06 20.10
CA GLY A 56 30.35 7.54 20.40
C GLY A 56 30.19 9.06 20.39
N PRO A 57 31.03 9.83 21.12
CA PRO A 57 30.95 11.29 21.13
C PRO A 57 31.12 11.91 19.74
N GLN A 58 31.98 11.35 18.89
CA GLN A 58 32.20 11.83 17.53
C GLN A 58 31.02 11.46 16.62
N LEU A 59 30.49 10.24 16.73
CA LEU A 59 29.34 9.80 15.96
C LEU A 59 28.11 10.66 16.24
N LEU A 60 27.79 10.93 17.51
CA LEU A 60 26.70 11.84 17.85
C LEU A 60 26.96 13.22 17.24
N ARG A 61 28.16 13.78 17.41
CA ARG A 61 28.51 15.10 16.82
C ARG A 61 28.30 15.17 15.31
N TYR A 62 28.74 14.16 14.55
CA TYR A 62 28.72 14.21 13.07
C TYR A 62 27.43 13.69 12.44
N THR A 63 26.61 12.94 13.18
CA THR A 63 25.31 12.46 12.69
C THR A 63 24.16 13.40 13.01
N LYS A 64 24.37 14.38 13.91
CA LYS A 64 23.38 15.43 14.21
C LYS A 64 23.03 16.24 12.95
N ARG A 65 21.74 16.34 12.63
CA ARG A 65 21.22 17.12 11.49
C ARG A 65 20.40 18.32 11.97
N ASN A 66 19.40 18.08 12.80
CA ASN A 66 18.56 19.14 13.35
C ASN A 66 19.13 19.62 14.71
N PRO A 67 19.46 20.91 14.88
CA PRO A 67 19.89 21.47 16.16
C PRO A 67 18.86 21.33 17.27
N ASP A 68 17.56 21.38 16.93
CA ASP A 68 16.41 21.45 17.83
C ASP A 68 15.90 20.07 18.29
N MET A 69 16.55 18.99 17.85
CA MET A 69 16.20 17.62 18.22
C MET A 69 17.37 16.96 18.96
N PRO A 70 17.13 16.18 20.04
CA PRO A 70 18.17 15.37 20.66
C PRO A 70 18.88 14.49 19.64
N VAL A 71 20.20 14.37 19.75
CA VAL A 71 21.02 13.70 18.74
C VAL A 71 20.86 12.19 18.80
N GLU A 72 20.62 11.67 20.00
CA GLU A 72 20.32 10.27 20.26
C GLU A 72 19.01 9.86 19.59
N ASP A 73 17.97 10.69 19.66
CA ASP A 73 16.68 10.45 19.01
C ASP A 73 16.82 10.45 17.48
N GLN A 74 17.64 11.37 16.95
CA GLN A 74 17.96 11.39 15.51
C GLN A 74 18.67 10.10 15.09
N ALA A 75 19.60 9.60 15.90
CA ALA A 75 20.28 8.34 15.62
C ALA A 75 19.32 7.15 15.64
N GLN A 76 18.36 7.10 16.58
CA GLN A 76 17.33 6.06 16.58
C GLN A 76 16.42 6.14 15.36
N PHE A 77 16.04 7.35 14.94
CA PHE A 77 15.24 7.55 13.74
C PHE A 77 15.96 7.04 12.47
N TRP A 78 17.26 7.34 12.31
CA TRP A 78 18.04 6.83 11.18
C TRP A 78 18.12 5.31 11.14
N ARG A 79 18.29 4.65 12.31
CA ARG A 79 18.29 3.18 12.39
C ARG A 79 16.93 2.58 12.03
N PHE A 80 15.84 3.19 12.49
CA PHE A 80 14.49 2.77 12.12
C PHE A 80 14.27 2.87 10.60
N LEU A 81 14.69 3.98 10.00
CA LEU A 81 14.61 4.16 8.55
C LEU A 81 15.45 3.13 7.78
N GLY A 82 16.65 2.81 8.29
CA GLY A 82 17.48 1.71 7.80
C GLY A 82 16.80 0.34 7.90
N ASP A 83 16.10 0.06 8.99
CA ASP A 83 15.31 -1.19 9.12
C ASP A 83 14.17 -1.25 8.09
N ARG A 84 13.56 -0.11 7.76
CA ARG A 84 12.46 -0.06 6.79
C ARG A 84 12.93 -0.22 5.34
N LEU A 85 14.11 0.31 4.99
CA LEU A 85 14.60 0.38 3.62
C LEU A 85 15.65 -0.68 3.25
N CYS A 86 16.56 -1.00 4.16
CA CYS A 86 17.79 -1.71 3.83
C CYS A 86 18.03 -3.00 4.64
N SER A 87 17.17 -3.34 5.59
CA SER A 87 17.31 -4.58 6.36
C SER A 87 16.59 -5.77 5.71
N ALA A 88 16.89 -6.98 6.19
CA ALA A 88 16.17 -8.19 5.82
C ALA A 88 14.65 -8.07 6.08
N LYS A 89 14.27 -7.42 7.19
CA LYS A 89 12.87 -7.18 7.54
C LYS A 89 12.21 -6.19 6.58
N GLY A 90 12.90 -5.11 6.21
CA GLY A 90 12.43 -4.18 5.18
C GLY A 90 12.20 -4.86 3.83
N GLY A 91 13.15 -5.70 3.40
CA GLY A 91 13.02 -6.49 2.17
C GLY A 91 11.82 -7.45 2.18
N ILE A 92 11.66 -8.24 3.26
CA ILE A 92 10.51 -9.13 3.44
C ILE A 92 9.20 -8.33 3.43
N SER A 93 9.17 -7.18 4.11
CA SER A 93 7.99 -6.32 4.18
C SER A 93 7.60 -5.79 2.80
N ASN A 94 8.55 -5.33 1.98
CA ASN A 94 8.26 -4.84 0.63
C ASN A 94 7.69 -5.95 -0.27
N VAL A 95 8.31 -7.13 -0.27
CA VAL A 95 7.83 -8.27 -1.07
C VAL A 95 6.45 -8.72 -0.58
N GLY A 96 6.25 -8.77 0.74
CA GLY A 96 4.96 -9.12 1.35
C GLY A 96 3.87 -8.07 1.07
N SER A 97 4.20 -6.79 1.05
CA SER A 97 3.27 -5.72 0.69
C SER A 97 2.89 -5.77 -0.80
N TYR A 98 3.81 -6.20 -1.68
CA TYR A 98 3.53 -6.36 -3.10
C TYR A 98 2.70 -7.62 -3.42
N HIS A 99 3.03 -8.75 -2.80
CA HIS A 99 2.44 -10.07 -3.12
C HIS A 99 1.43 -10.59 -2.10
N GLY A 100 1.26 -9.93 -0.97
CA GLY A 100 0.44 -10.40 0.13
C GLY A 100 -0.99 -10.59 -0.34
N GLY A 101 -1.45 -11.85 -0.41
CA GLY A 101 -2.78 -12.26 -0.89
C GLY A 101 -3.01 -12.19 -2.41
N GLY A 102 -1.94 -11.99 -3.20
CA GLY A 102 -1.99 -11.89 -4.66
C GLY A 102 -0.98 -10.86 -5.18
N SER A 103 -0.40 -11.11 -6.36
CA SER A 103 0.30 -10.06 -7.12
C SER A 103 -0.75 -9.16 -7.79
N PRO A 104 -0.54 -7.84 -7.96
CA PRO A 104 -1.56 -6.88 -8.43
C PRO A 104 -2.39 -7.32 -9.65
N ILE A 105 -1.79 -8.09 -10.57
CA ILE A 105 -2.49 -8.66 -11.72
C ILE A 105 -3.67 -9.57 -11.33
N MET A 106 -3.57 -10.30 -10.23
CA MET A 106 -4.62 -11.16 -9.69
C MET A 106 -5.82 -10.32 -9.23
N GLU A 107 -5.56 -9.20 -8.56
CA GLU A 107 -6.60 -8.24 -8.17
C GLU A 107 -7.26 -7.61 -9.40
N GLN A 108 -6.48 -7.24 -10.44
CA GLN A 108 -7.04 -6.72 -11.70
C GLN A 108 -7.95 -7.76 -12.39
N ILE A 109 -7.54 -9.03 -12.39
CA ILE A 109 -8.38 -10.15 -12.90
C ILE A 109 -9.65 -10.28 -12.06
N ALA A 110 -9.56 -10.25 -10.73
CA ALA A 110 -10.71 -10.35 -9.83
C ALA A 110 -11.69 -9.19 -10.02
N ILE A 111 -11.19 -7.96 -10.15
CA ILE A 111 -12.01 -6.78 -10.46
C ILE A 111 -12.70 -6.96 -11.81
N THR A 112 -11.95 -7.28 -12.86
CA THR A 112 -12.49 -7.39 -14.23
C THR A 112 -13.56 -8.48 -14.35
N THR A 113 -13.38 -9.61 -13.66
CA THR A 113 -14.31 -10.74 -13.70
C THR A 113 -15.59 -10.53 -12.88
N GLN A 114 -15.54 -9.69 -11.84
CA GLN A 114 -16.66 -9.48 -10.93
C GLN A 114 -17.37 -8.13 -11.16
N TYR A 115 -16.72 -7.18 -11.84
CA TYR A 115 -17.30 -5.89 -12.15
C TYR A 115 -18.32 -6.02 -13.27
N ASP A 116 -19.50 -5.44 -13.08
CA ASP A 116 -20.56 -5.46 -14.09
C ASP A 116 -20.26 -4.48 -15.23
N ILE A 117 -19.38 -4.91 -16.14
CA ILE A 117 -18.99 -4.17 -17.34
C ILE A 117 -20.18 -4.00 -18.30
N GLU A 118 -21.12 -4.94 -18.33
CA GLU A 118 -22.25 -4.90 -19.24
C GLU A 118 -23.22 -3.76 -18.94
N SER A 119 -23.51 -3.46 -17.66
CA SER A 119 -24.29 -2.24 -17.35
C SER A 119 -23.59 -0.96 -17.78
N ARG A 120 -22.25 -0.90 -17.71
CA ARG A 120 -21.49 0.28 -18.19
C ARG A 120 -21.61 0.40 -19.71
N LYS A 121 -21.54 -0.72 -20.44
CA LYS A 121 -21.77 -0.73 -21.90
C LYS A 121 -23.18 -0.26 -22.24
N LYS A 122 -24.21 -0.73 -21.53
CA LYS A 122 -25.61 -0.30 -21.75
C LYS A 122 -25.80 1.20 -21.49
N LEU A 123 -25.20 1.73 -20.41
CA LEU A 123 -25.25 3.15 -20.12
C LEU A 123 -24.58 3.99 -21.23
N VAL A 124 -23.39 3.59 -21.68
CA VAL A 124 -22.67 4.30 -22.75
C VAL A 124 -23.47 4.26 -24.06
N ARG A 125 -24.06 3.12 -24.41
CA ARG A 125 -24.94 3.02 -25.60
C ARG A 125 -26.12 4.00 -25.51
N TYR A 126 -26.74 4.13 -24.34
CA TYR A 126 -27.83 5.10 -24.14
C TYR A 126 -27.36 6.54 -24.34
N ILE A 127 -26.27 6.94 -23.68
CA ILE A 127 -25.71 8.30 -23.78
C ILE A 127 -25.32 8.63 -25.23
N ALA A 128 -24.78 7.65 -25.95
CA ALA A 128 -24.35 7.82 -27.34
C ALA A 128 -25.52 7.71 -28.37
N GLY A 129 -26.76 7.46 -27.94
CA GLY A 129 -27.89 7.26 -28.85
C GLY A 129 -27.83 5.97 -29.67
N MET A 130 -27.05 4.99 -29.24
CA MET A 130 -26.94 3.68 -29.89
C MET A 130 -28.09 2.76 -29.45
N SER A 131 -28.46 1.84 -30.33
CA SER A 131 -29.39 0.77 -29.98
C SER A 131 -28.86 -0.12 -28.85
N GLY A 132 -29.78 -0.68 -28.06
CA GLY A 132 -29.45 -1.51 -26.89
C GLY A 132 -28.90 -0.73 -25.69
N GLY A 133 -29.09 0.60 -25.66
CA GLY A 133 -28.81 1.43 -24.50
C GLY A 133 -29.89 1.34 -23.42
N ASP A 134 -29.50 1.54 -22.17
CA ASP A 134 -30.40 1.61 -21.02
C ASP A 134 -29.99 2.75 -20.07
N ARG A 135 -30.91 3.70 -19.85
CA ARG A 135 -30.73 4.85 -18.96
C ARG A 135 -30.62 4.42 -17.50
N GLU A 136 -31.29 3.35 -17.12
CA GLU A 136 -31.41 2.86 -15.75
C GLU A 136 -30.42 1.73 -15.46
N ALA A 137 -29.46 1.46 -16.36
CA ALA A 137 -28.49 0.38 -16.24
C ALA A 137 -27.69 0.37 -14.93
N LEU A 138 -27.53 1.52 -14.27
CA LEU A 138 -26.85 1.67 -12.98
C LEU A 138 -27.80 2.00 -11.81
N ALA A 139 -29.11 2.10 -12.06
CA ALA A 139 -30.08 2.37 -11.01
C ALA A 139 -30.04 1.21 -10.01
N LYS A 140 -29.87 1.54 -8.72
CA LYS A 140 -30.04 0.53 -7.67
C LYS A 140 -31.51 0.14 -7.65
N THR A 141 -31.82 -1.09 -8.03
CA THR A 141 -33.17 -1.63 -7.83
C THR A 141 -33.43 -1.65 -6.32
N LEU A 142 -34.25 -0.72 -5.83
CA LEU A 142 -34.66 -0.63 -4.41
C LEU A 142 -35.61 -1.76 -3.98
N THR A 143 -35.63 -2.88 -4.71
CA THR A 143 -36.63 -3.93 -4.53
C THR A 143 -36.00 -5.31 -4.62
N GLN A 144 -35.56 -5.85 -3.49
CA GLN A 144 -36.24 -6.94 -2.79
C GLN A 144 -35.48 -7.24 -1.48
N PRO A 145 -36.16 -7.50 -0.36
CA PRO A 145 -35.49 -7.95 0.85
C PRO A 145 -34.76 -9.26 0.50
N GLU A 146 -33.46 -9.32 0.79
CA GLU A 146 -32.70 -10.57 0.73
C GLU A 146 -33.46 -11.59 1.59
N LYS A 147 -34.09 -12.59 0.94
CA LYS A 147 -34.73 -13.68 1.66
C LYS A 147 -33.62 -14.46 2.36
N TYR A 148 -33.62 -14.39 3.68
CA TYR A 148 -32.84 -15.23 4.59
C TYR A 148 -33.09 -16.71 4.34
#